data_AF-A0A2S4XUB5-F1
#
_entry.id   AF-A0A2S4XUB5-F1
#
_cell.length_a   1.000
_cell.length_b   1.000
_cell.length_c   1.000
_cell.angle_alpha   90.00
_cell.angle_beta   90.00
_cell.angle_gamma   90.00
#
_symmetry.space_group_name_H-M   'P 1'
#
loop_
_entity.id
_entity.type
_entity.pdbx_description
1 polymer ?
#
loop_
_entity_poly.entity_id
_entity_poly.type
_entity_poly.pdbx_seq_one_letter_code
_entity_poly.pdbx_strand_id
1 'polypeptide(L)'
;MGDHSDLTHSEAAKKAAARRIHEHLGPDTHKAGILAADDTAKVTGRGAGELRDWGIAAGLQRRHRDWARHAGQLDHRLQEEQSGLAELRDTLLDLKEQARAALDPDDIPEDRPPLPGLPDSGAVRG
;
A
#
# COMPACT_ATOMS: atom_id res chain seq x y z
N MET A 1 26.81 12.11 17.99
CA MET A 1 26.59 12.17 16.53
C MET A 1 25.42 11.25 16.25
N GLY A 2 24.27 11.83 15.89
CA GLY A 2 23.04 11.08 15.62
C GLY A 2 23.16 10.36 14.28
N ASP A 3 22.92 9.06 14.33
CA ASP A 3 22.87 8.17 13.18
C ASP A 3 21.68 8.58 12.29
N HIS A 4 21.99 9.10 11.09
CA HIS A 4 21.01 9.48 10.08
C HIS A 4 20.59 8.29 9.20
N SER A 5 20.67 7.05 9.69
CA SER A 5 20.26 5.87 8.92
C SER A 5 18.75 5.60 8.92
N ASP A 6 17.93 6.32 9.70
CA ASP A 6 16.57 5.88 10.03
C ASP A 6 15.46 6.26 9.03
N LEU A 7 15.80 6.73 7.81
CA LEU A 7 14.79 7.11 6.80
C LEU A 7 14.99 6.46 5.42
N THR A 8 15.95 5.56 5.26
CA THR A 8 16.03 4.74 4.05
C THR A 8 15.10 3.53 4.20
N HIS A 9 13.79 3.78 4.08
CA HIS A 9 12.81 2.72 3.93
C HIS A 9 13.14 1.88 2.68
N SER A 10 13.84 0.76 2.88
CA SER A 10 14.12 -0.21 1.84
C SER A 10 12.81 -0.65 1.16
N GLU A 11 12.79 -0.69 -0.16
CA GLU A 11 11.64 -1.15 -0.95
C GLU A 11 11.20 -2.56 -0.53
N ALA A 12 12.16 -3.40 -0.15
CA ALA A 12 11.91 -4.73 0.41
C ALA A 12 11.16 -4.67 1.75
N ALA A 13 11.50 -3.72 2.63
CA ALA A 13 10.82 -3.53 3.91
C ALA A 13 9.38 -3.01 3.70
N LYS A 14 9.17 -2.09 2.75
CA LYS A 14 7.82 -1.63 2.38
C LYS A 14 6.96 -2.76 1.82
N LYS A 15 7.53 -3.61 0.94
CA LYS A 15 6.84 -4.77 0.36
C LYS A 15 6.50 -5.82 1.42
N ALA A 16 7.40 -6.06 2.37
CA ALA A 16 7.16 -6.95 3.50
C ALA A 16 6.05 -6.42 4.42
N ALA A 17 6.04 -5.11 4.69
CA ALA A 17 4.99 -4.46 5.48
C ALA A 17 3.62 -4.55 4.77
N ALA A 18 3.56 -4.26 3.46
CA ALA A 18 2.35 -4.38 2.66
C ALA A 18 1.79 -5.82 2.66
N ARG A 19 2.66 -6.82 2.51
CA ARG A 19 2.26 -8.23 2.63
C ARG A 19 1.71 -8.56 4.00
N ARG A 20 2.37 -8.13 5.07
CA ARG A 20 1.89 -8.38 6.44
C ARG A 20 0.55 -7.71 6.73
N ILE A 21 0.32 -6.52 6.18
CA ILE A 21 -0.98 -5.85 6.27
C ILE A 21 -2.06 -6.68 5.58
N HIS A 22 -1.78 -7.12 4.35
CA HIS A 22 -2.74 -7.86 3.53
C HIS A 22 -3.03 -9.28 4.06
N GLU A 23 -1.99 -10.02 4.40
CA GLU A 23 -2.08 -11.44 4.75
C GLU A 23 -2.57 -11.66 6.19
N HIS A 24 -2.31 -10.71 7.09
CA HIS A 24 -2.58 -10.89 8.52
C HIS A 24 -3.42 -9.79 9.12
N LEU A 25 -2.98 -8.52 9.05
CA LEU A 25 -3.61 -7.47 9.85
C LEU A 25 -5.07 -7.21 9.46
N GLY A 26 -5.38 -7.13 8.17
CA GLY A 26 -6.77 -7.01 7.69
C GLY A 26 -7.67 -8.18 8.13
N PRO A 27 -7.39 -9.42 7.68
CA PRO A 27 -8.24 -10.57 7.97
C PRO A 27 -8.32 -10.90 9.47
N ASP A 28 -7.23 -10.78 10.23
CA ASP A 28 -7.25 -11.06 11.67
C ASP A 28 -8.05 -10.00 12.44
N THR A 29 -7.95 -8.72 12.05
CA THR A 29 -8.75 -7.64 12.65
C THR A 29 -10.24 -7.85 12.38
N HIS A 30 -10.60 -8.23 11.16
CA HIS A 30 -11.98 -8.54 10.80
C HIS A 30 -12.54 -9.71 11.62
N LYS A 31 -11.77 -10.80 11.73
CA LYS A 31 -12.17 -12.00 12.48
C LYS A 31 -12.33 -11.72 13.98
N ALA A 32 -11.40 -10.95 14.57
CA ALA A 32 -11.53 -10.48 15.94
C ALA A 32 -12.78 -9.61 16.12
N GLY A 33 -13.10 -8.77 15.12
CA GLY A 33 -14.37 -8.05 14.94
C GLY A 33 -15.60 -8.92 15.19
N ILE A 34 -15.72 -9.97 14.39
CA ILE A 34 -16.85 -10.91 14.43
C ILE A 34 -16.94 -11.61 15.78
N LEU A 35 -15.83 -12.15 16.29
CA LEU A 35 -15.79 -12.86 17.57
C LEU A 35 -16.25 -11.97 18.72
N ALA A 36 -15.76 -10.74 18.78
CA ALA A 36 -16.14 -9.79 19.83
C ALA A 36 -17.62 -9.38 19.74
N ALA A 37 -18.18 -9.29 18.53
CA ALA A 37 -19.60 -9.01 18.32
C ALA A 37 -20.48 -10.16 18.78
N ASP A 38 -20.13 -11.40 18.41
CA ASP A 38 -20.85 -12.61 18.84
C ASP A 38 -20.83 -12.77 20.35
N ASP A 39 -19.67 -12.59 20.99
CA ASP A 39 -19.56 -12.72 22.45
C ASP A 39 -20.29 -11.59 23.18
N THR A 40 -20.26 -10.36 22.66
CA THR A 40 -21.06 -9.27 23.22
C THR A 40 -22.56 -9.55 23.06
N ALA A 41 -23.00 -10.13 21.94
CA ALA A 41 -24.39 -10.51 21.71
C ALA A 41 -24.84 -11.64 22.64
N LYS A 42 -23.99 -12.63 22.94
CA LYS A 42 -24.29 -13.68 23.92
C LYS A 42 -24.52 -13.13 25.31
N VAL A 43 -23.76 -12.12 25.72
CA VAL A 43 -23.81 -11.57 27.08
C VAL A 43 -24.91 -10.49 27.21
N THR A 44 -25.19 -9.73 26.15
CA THR A 44 -26.09 -8.56 26.21
C THR A 44 -27.37 -8.72 25.38
N GLY A 45 -27.57 -9.86 24.73
CA GLY A 45 -28.64 -10.12 23.77
C GLY A 45 -30.05 -10.03 24.35
N ARG A 46 -30.99 -9.50 23.55
CA ARG A 46 -32.39 -9.31 23.94
C ARG A 46 -33.10 -10.67 24.00
N GLY A 47 -33.29 -11.19 25.21
CA GLY A 47 -34.06 -12.42 25.48
C GLY A 47 -33.28 -13.53 26.16
N ALA A 48 -31.99 -13.68 25.87
CA ALA A 48 -31.13 -14.77 26.39
C ALA A 48 -29.77 -14.29 26.93
N GLY A 49 -29.49 -12.98 26.94
CA GLY A 49 -28.22 -12.45 27.42
C GLY A 49 -28.06 -12.54 28.94
N GLU A 50 -26.96 -13.13 29.40
CA GLU A 50 -26.67 -13.34 30.83
C GLU A 50 -26.72 -12.07 31.68
N LEU A 51 -26.38 -10.92 31.10
CA LEU A 51 -26.32 -9.63 31.80
C LEU A 51 -27.46 -8.68 31.46
N ARG A 52 -28.52 -9.13 30.77
CA ARG A 52 -29.59 -8.27 30.23
C ARG A 52 -30.15 -7.27 31.24
N ASP A 53 -30.45 -7.73 32.44
CA ASP A 53 -31.12 -6.92 33.47
C ASP A 53 -30.13 -6.12 34.35
N TRP A 54 -28.84 -6.21 34.03
CA TRP A 54 -27.78 -5.50 34.73
C TRP A 54 -27.47 -4.19 34.01
N GLY A 55 -27.37 -3.08 34.76
CA GLY A 55 -27.00 -1.77 34.20
C GLY A 55 -25.66 -1.77 33.44
N ILE A 56 -24.79 -2.76 33.71
CA ILE A 56 -23.53 -2.99 33.02
C ILE A 56 -23.73 -3.36 31.54
N ALA A 57 -24.82 -4.05 31.17
CA ALA A 57 -25.05 -4.48 29.79
C ALA A 57 -25.17 -3.29 28.81
N ALA A 58 -25.84 -2.21 29.21
CA ALA A 58 -25.92 -0.99 28.39
C ALA A 58 -24.55 -0.33 28.21
N GLY A 59 -23.73 -0.30 29.27
CA GLY A 59 -22.35 0.20 29.22
C GLY A 59 -21.46 -0.64 28.31
N LEU A 60 -21.59 -1.97 28.38
CA LEU A 60 -20.85 -2.92 27.55
C LEU A 60 -21.24 -2.80 26.07
N GLN A 61 -22.54 -2.73 25.76
CA GLN A 61 -23.03 -2.50 24.39
C GLN A 61 -22.52 -1.18 23.82
N ARG A 62 -22.47 -0.12 24.64
CA ARG A 62 -21.93 1.18 24.21
C ARG A 62 -20.44 1.09 23.90
N ARG A 63 -19.64 0.53 24.81
CA ARG A 63 -18.20 0.31 24.62
C ARG A 63 -17.93 -0.56 23.38
N HIS A 64 -18.70 -1.62 23.19
CA HIS A 64 -18.56 -2.50 22.04
C HIS A 64 -18.87 -1.79 20.72
N ARG A 65 -19.94 -0.97 20.68
CA ARG A 65 -20.26 -0.15 19.51
C ARG A 65 -19.17 0.88 19.20
N ASP A 66 -18.63 1.54 20.23
CA ASP A 66 -17.51 2.49 20.04
C ASP A 66 -16.26 1.76 19.51
N TRP A 67 -15.96 0.58 20.04
CA TRP A 67 -14.89 -0.28 19.54
C TRP A 67 -15.12 -0.71 18.08
N ALA A 68 -16.33 -1.19 17.74
CA ALA A 68 -16.67 -1.63 16.39
C ALA A 68 -16.54 -0.47 15.38
N ARG A 69 -16.92 0.75 15.77
CA ARG A 69 -16.69 1.95 14.95
C ARG A 69 -15.20 2.19 14.71
N HIS A 70 -14.36 2.14 15.76
CA HIS A 70 -12.92 2.36 15.62
C HIS A 70 -12.24 1.24 14.80
N ALA A 71 -12.66 -0.01 15.00
CA ALA A 71 -12.19 -1.14 14.21
C ALA A 71 -12.54 -0.98 12.72
N GLY A 72 -13.78 -0.57 12.41
CA GLY A 72 -14.18 -0.28 11.03
C GLY A 72 -13.41 0.89 10.40
N GLN A 73 -13.11 1.95 11.16
CA GLN A 73 -12.26 3.05 10.68
C GLN A 73 -10.84 2.59 10.39
N LEU A 74 -10.28 1.72 11.23
CA LEU A 74 -8.95 1.14 11.01
C LEU A 74 -8.94 0.27 9.75
N ASP A 75 -9.94 -0.60 9.60
CA ASP A 75 -10.07 -1.47 8.43
C ASP A 75 -10.21 -0.67 7.13
N HIS A 76 -11.03 0.38 7.14
CA HIS A 76 -11.17 1.28 6.00
C HIS A 76 -9.84 1.94 5.62
N ARG A 77 -9.10 2.48 6.60
CA ARG A 77 -7.78 3.07 6.36
C ARG A 77 -6.78 2.05 5.82
N LEU A 78 -6.79 0.81 6.33
CA LEU A 78 -5.92 -0.25 5.81
C LEU A 78 -6.25 -0.59 4.35
N GLN A 79 -7.54 -0.59 3.98
CA GLN A 79 -7.97 -0.80 2.60
C GLN A 79 -7.56 0.35 1.67
N GLU A 80 -7.67 1.60 2.13
CA GLU A 80 -7.19 2.78 1.41
C GLU A 80 -5.68 2.74 1.19
N GLU A 81 -4.91 2.46 2.25
CA GLU A 81 -3.45 2.31 2.17
C GLU A 81 -3.06 1.17 1.23
N GLN A 82 -3.76 0.03 1.28
CA GLN A 82 -3.52 -1.08 0.37
C GLN A 82 -3.80 -0.70 -1.10
N SER A 83 -4.89 0.01 -1.35
CA SER A 83 -5.27 0.45 -2.69
C SER A 83 -4.27 1.47 -3.23
N GLY A 84 -3.86 2.45 -2.42
CA GLY A 84 -2.85 3.43 -2.80
C GLY A 84 -1.48 2.81 -3.08
N LEU A 85 -1.09 1.77 -2.33
CA LEU A 85 0.14 1.02 -2.62
C LEU A 85 0.06 0.23 -3.93
N ALA A 86 -1.11 -0.31 -4.27
CA ALA A 86 -1.32 -0.99 -5.55
C ALA A 86 -1.27 -0.01 -6.73
N GLU A 87 -1.91 1.15 -6.61
CA GLU A 87 -1.88 2.21 -7.62
C GLU A 87 -0.47 2.78 -7.82
N LEU A 88 0.26 3.02 -6.73
CA LEU A 88 1.66 3.45 -6.80
C LEU A 88 2.55 2.41 -7.50
N ARG A 89 2.33 1.12 -7.23
CA ARG A 89 3.06 0.05 -7.92
C ARG A 89 2.79 0.09 -9.43
N ASP A 90 1.53 0.26 -9.83
CA ASP A 90 1.13 0.22 -11.23
C ASP A 90 1.65 1.45 -12.00
N THR A 91 1.62 2.64 -11.39
CA THR A 91 2.23 3.85 -11.96
C THR A 91 3.75 3.76 -12.09
N LEU A 92 4.44 3.17 -11.12
CA LEU A 92 5.89 2.93 -11.22
C LEU A 92 6.26 1.92 -12.32
N LEU A 93 5.42 0.92 -12.56
CA LEU A 93 5.59 -0.03 -13.66
C LEU A 93 5.44 0.67 -15.02
N ASP A 94 4.41 1.48 -15.18
CA ASP A 94 4.17 2.27 -16.40
C ASP A 94 5.33 3.24 -16.69
N LEU A 95 5.78 4.00 -15.68
CA LEU A 95 6.94 4.89 -15.81
C LEU A 95 8.22 4.13 -16.20
N LYS A 96 8.43 2.94 -15.65
CA LYS A 96 9.59 2.10 -16.00
C LYS A 96 9.52 1.62 -17.46
N GLU A 97 8.33 1.30 -17.95
CA GLU A 97 8.13 0.87 -19.35
C GLU A 97 8.36 2.03 -20.32
N GLN A 98 7.82 3.21 -20.01
CA GLN A 98 8.07 4.44 -20.78
C GLN A 98 9.55 4.82 -20.81
N ALA A 99 10.24 4.74 -19.67
CA ALA A 99 11.67 5.00 -19.58
C ALA A 99 12.50 3.97 -20.38
N ARG A 100 12.06 2.71 -20.43
CA ARG A 100 12.69 1.67 -21.25
C ARG A 100 12.51 1.94 -22.74
N ALA A 101 11.31 2.31 -23.17
CA ALA A 101 11.03 2.66 -24.56
C ALA A 101 11.85 3.89 -25.02
N ALA A 102 12.00 4.90 -24.14
CA ALA A 102 12.78 6.10 -24.44
C ALA A 102 14.31 5.88 -24.49
N LEU A 103 14.81 4.76 -23.95
CA LEU A 103 16.24 4.40 -23.95
C LEU A 103 16.60 3.35 -25.01
N ASP A 104 15.65 2.88 -25.81
CA ASP A 104 15.91 1.90 -26.87
C ASP A 104 16.69 2.58 -28.02
N PRO A 105 17.95 2.19 -28.28
CA PRO A 105 18.82 2.89 -29.23
C PRO A 105 18.41 2.71 -30.71
N ASP A 106 17.41 1.88 -31.01
CA ASP A 106 16.89 1.69 -32.36
C ASP A 106 15.92 2.81 -32.81
N ASP A 107 15.55 3.75 -31.92
CA ASP A 107 14.75 4.94 -32.25
C ASP A 107 15.63 6.17 -32.57
N ILE A 108 16.83 5.95 -33.11
CA ILE A 108 17.59 7.00 -33.80
C ILE A 108 17.00 7.11 -35.21
N PRO A 109 16.30 8.21 -35.57
CA PRO A 109 15.88 8.41 -36.95
C PRO A 109 17.12 8.44 -37.85
N GLU A 110 17.25 7.45 -38.74
CA GLU A 110 18.37 7.34 -39.69
C GLU A 110 18.51 8.56 -40.63
N ASP A 111 17.51 9.45 -40.67
CA ASP A 111 17.52 10.64 -41.52
C ASP A 111 18.12 11.87 -40.81
N ARG A 112 19.30 11.69 -40.19
CA ARG A 112 20.06 12.84 -39.69
C ARG A 112 20.89 13.39 -40.85
N PRO A 113 20.61 14.62 -41.35
CA PRO A 113 21.40 15.20 -42.42
C PRO A 113 22.87 15.30 -41.98
N PRO A 114 23.82 15.05 -42.90
CA PRO A 114 25.24 15.07 -42.57
C PRO A 114 25.61 16.44 -42.00
N LEU A 115 26.35 16.44 -40.88
CA LEU A 115 26.80 17.66 -40.22
C LEU A 115 27.61 18.51 -41.21
N PRO A 116 27.26 19.79 -41.39
CA PRO A 116 28.02 20.67 -42.24
C PRO A 116 29.37 20.98 -41.58
N GLY A 117 30.46 20.58 -42.26
CA GLY A 117 31.81 21.06 -41.98
C GLY A 117 32.65 20.16 -41.09
N LEU A 118 33.13 19.06 -41.66
CA LEU A 118 34.42 18.50 -41.28
C LEU A 118 35.33 18.59 -42.51
N PRO A 119 36.46 19.31 -42.46
CA PRO A 119 37.40 19.35 -43.58
C PRO A 119 38.00 17.96 -43.80
N ASP A 120 38.01 17.51 -45.06
CA ASP A 120 38.66 16.29 -45.51
C ASP A 120 40.12 16.23 -45.02
N SER A 121 40.37 15.45 -43.97
CA SER A 121 41.71 15.00 -43.61
C SER A 121 41.97 13.68 -44.31
N GLY A 122 42.60 13.73 -45.49
CA GLY A 122 43.07 12.50 -46.12
C GLY A 122 43.47 12.58 -47.59
N ALA A 123 44.45 13.42 -47.94
CA ALA A 123 45.24 13.19 -49.15
C ALA A 123 46.70 13.65 -48.94
N VAL A 124 47.47 12.85 -48.20
CA VAL A 124 48.93 12.79 -48.39
C VAL A 124 49.21 11.48 -49.12
N ARG A 125 49.45 11.57 -50.43
CA ARG A 125 50.13 10.55 -51.23
C ARG A 125 51.12 11.24 -52.14
N GLY A 126 52.37 10.76 -52.07
CA GLY A 126 53.38 10.88 -53.13
C GLY A 126 54.22 12.13 -53.07
#